data_AF-A0A493T4P3-F1
#
_entry.id   AF-A0A493T4P3-F1
#
_cell.length_a   1.000
_cell.length_b   1.000
_cell.length_c   1.000
_cell.angle_alpha   90.00
_cell.angle_beta   90.00
_cell.angle_gamma   90.00
#
_symmetry.space_group_name_H-M   'P 1'
#
loop_
_entity.id
_entity.type
_entity.pdbx_description
1 polymer ?
#
loop_
_entity_poly.entity_id
_entity_poly.type
_entity_poly.pdbx_seq_one_letter_code
_entity_poly.pdbx_strand_id
1 'polypeptide(L)'
;PPILPHSPPLPPVSPSPPHSPSIPRPQVVADARRAAGFTRLLSVECSSQEQALEAAGAGADIVLMDNFTPQALAAAAAAVKAAHPWVRVEASGGVTEGTLPHFLAPHVDVVSMGSLTHSAPAIDFALRVLTGTTPVPK
;
A
#
# COMPACT_ATOMS: atom_id res chain seq x y z
N PRO A 1 -37.62 25.54 8.78
CA PRO A 1 -37.28 24.30 8.03
C PRO A 1 -37.48 23.06 8.92
N PRO A 2 -38.08 21.96 8.42
CA PRO A 2 -38.21 20.75 9.23
C PRO A 2 -36.83 20.11 9.40
N ILE A 3 -36.52 19.72 10.63
CA ILE A 3 -35.28 19.02 11.00
C ILE A 3 -35.40 17.58 10.47
N LEU A 4 -34.48 17.18 9.60
CA LEU A 4 -34.41 15.79 9.12
C LEU A 4 -34.08 14.86 10.30
N PRO A 5 -34.72 13.67 10.39
CA PRO A 5 -34.42 12.73 11.46
C PRO A 5 -32.97 12.24 11.35
N HIS A 6 -32.29 12.21 12.49
CA HIS A 6 -30.91 11.74 12.60
C HIS A 6 -30.77 10.31 12.09
N SER A 7 -29.79 10.08 11.22
CA SER A 7 -29.44 8.74 10.74
C SER A 7 -29.08 7.84 11.92
N PRO A 8 -29.48 6.56 11.91
CA PRO A 8 -29.12 5.63 12.97
C PRO A 8 -27.59 5.45 13.05
N PRO A 9 -27.03 5.20 14.24
CA PRO A 9 -25.61 4.97 14.40
C PRO A 9 -25.18 3.73 13.59
N LEU A 10 -24.03 3.85 12.92
CA LEU A 10 -23.43 2.74 12.19
C LEU A 10 -23.18 1.56 13.13
N PRO A 11 -23.38 0.31 12.68
CA PRO A 11 -23.07 -0.86 13.49
C PRO A 11 -21.58 -0.88 13.84
N PRO A 12 -21.20 -1.47 15.00
CA PRO A 12 -19.81 -1.59 15.39
C PRO A 12 -19.03 -2.37 14.32
N VAL A 13 -17.94 -1.78 13.85
CA VAL A 13 -16.99 -2.46 12.95
C VAL A 13 -16.39 -3.63 13.73
N SER A 14 -16.66 -4.86 13.28
CA SER A 14 -16.09 -6.05 13.90
C SER A 14 -14.57 -5.99 13.84
N PRO A 15 -13.84 -6.37 14.91
CA PRO A 15 -12.38 -6.43 14.85
C PRO A 15 -11.97 -7.39 13.73
N SER A 16 -11.03 -6.93 12.91
CA SER A 16 -10.46 -7.76 11.85
C SER A 16 -9.84 -9.02 12.49
N PRO A 17 -10.05 -10.22 11.93
CA PRO A 17 -9.47 -11.43 12.48
C PRO A 17 -7.93 -11.33 12.47
N PRO A 18 -7.23 -12.00 13.40
CA PRO A 18 -5.77 -12.03 13.38
C PRO A 18 -5.31 -12.62 12.04
N HIS A 19 -4.36 -11.95 11.39
CA HIS A 19 -3.70 -12.41 10.16
C HIS A 19 -3.09 -13.80 10.41
N SER A 20 -3.85 -14.85 10.13
CA SER A 20 -3.26 -16.16 9.90
C SER A 20 -2.49 -16.05 8.59
N PRO A 21 -1.24 -16.55 8.48
CA PRO A 21 -0.50 -16.57 7.23
C PRO A 21 -1.13 -17.65 6.34
N SER A 22 -2.34 -17.39 5.86
CA SER A 22 -2.95 -18.22 4.83
C SER A 22 -2.22 -17.89 3.54
N ILE A 23 -1.39 -18.83 3.08
CA ILE A 23 -0.83 -18.84 1.73
C ILE A 23 -1.92 -18.38 0.76
N PRO A 24 -1.69 -17.38 -0.12
CA PRO A 24 -2.65 -16.97 -1.11
C PRO A 24 -2.98 -18.19 -1.97
N ARG A 25 -4.12 -18.83 -1.72
CA ARG A 25 -4.50 -20.03 -2.47
C ARG A 25 -4.53 -19.63 -3.95
N PRO A 26 -3.79 -20.29 -4.85
CA PRO A 26 -3.72 -19.88 -6.27
C PRO A 26 -5.09 -19.68 -6.91
N GLN A 27 -6.09 -20.45 -6.47
CA GLN A 27 -7.48 -20.32 -6.87
C GLN A 27 -8.08 -18.93 -6.59
N VAL A 28 -7.78 -18.33 -5.44
CA VAL A 28 -8.27 -16.99 -5.06
C VAL A 28 -7.69 -15.92 -5.98
N VAL A 29 -6.41 -16.04 -6.34
CA VAL A 29 -5.75 -15.12 -7.28
C VAL A 29 -6.39 -15.25 -8.67
N ALA A 30 -6.65 -16.47 -9.13
CA ALA A 30 -7.31 -16.73 -10.41
C ALA A 30 -8.76 -16.18 -10.45
N ASP A 31 -9.51 -16.36 -9.37
CA ASP A 31 -10.88 -15.85 -9.27
C ASP A 31 -10.91 -14.32 -9.17
N ALA A 32 -9.98 -13.72 -8.43
CA ALA A 32 -9.82 -12.27 -8.37
C ALA A 32 -9.44 -11.69 -9.74
N ARG A 33 -8.55 -12.36 -10.49
CA ARG A 33 -8.20 -11.97 -11.86
C ARG A 33 -9.43 -11.97 -12.76
N ARG A 34 -10.27 -13.02 -12.68
CA ARG A 34 -11.51 -13.10 -13.46
C ARG A 34 -12.47 -11.97 -13.12
N ALA A 35 -12.60 -11.63 -11.84
CA ALA A 35 -13.48 -10.55 -11.37
C ALA A 35 -12.96 -9.15 -11.73
N ALA A 36 -11.64 -8.94 -11.68
CA ALA A 36 -11.01 -7.64 -11.96
C ALA A 36 -11.02 -7.29 -13.46
N GLY A 37 -11.05 -8.30 -14.33
CA GLY A 37 -10.92 -8.12 -15.77
C GLY A 37 -9.48 -7.77 -16.20
N PHE A 38 -9.31 -7.37 -17.46
CA PHE A 38 -7.98 -7.14 -18.05
C PHE A 38 -7.44 -5.72 -17.84
N THR A 39 -8.26 -4.76 -17.40
CA THR A 39 -7.89 -3.34 -17.29
C THR A 39 -7.35 -2.97 -15.91
N ARG A 40 -7.59 -3.80 -14.89
CA ARG A 40 -7.18 -3.54 -13.51
C ARG A 40 -5.98 -4.41 -13.16
N LEU A 41 -5.02 -3.80 -12.48
CA LEU A 41 -3.90 -4.53 -11.93
C LEU A 41 -4.34 -5.29 -10.67
N LEU A 42 -3.84 -6.52 -10.52
CA LEU A 42 -4.03 -7.35 -9.33
C LEU A 42 -2.75 -7.37 -8.51
N SER A 43 -2.81 -6.80 -7.31
CA SER A 43 -1.75 -6.91 -6.30
C SER A 43 -2.09 -7.99 -5.28
N VAL A 44 -1.11 -8.79 -4.89
CA VAL A 44 -1.25 -9.85 -3.88
C VAL A 44 -0.19 -9.67 -2.81
N GLU A 45 -0.63 -9.51 -1.57
CA GLU A 45 0.23 -9.46 -0.39
C GLU A 45 0.76 -10.86 -0.07
N CYS A 46 2.08 -10.92 0.16
CA CYS A 46 2.83 -12.14 0.39
C CYS A 46 3.77 -11.92 1.58
N SER A 47 3.82 -12.89 2.49
CA SER A 47 4.70 -12.89 3.65
C SER A 47 5.90 -13.85 3.50
N SER A 48 6.04 -14.51 2.34
CA SER A 48 7.18 -15.38 2.02
C SER A 48 7.49 -15.40 0.52
N GLN A 49 8.72 -15.77 0.18
CA GLN A 49 9.15 -15.90 -1.22
C GLN A 49 8.30 -16.93 -1.98
N GLU A 50 7.95 -18.04 -1.33
CA GLU A 50 7.12 -19.09 -1.90
C GLU A 50 5.73 -18.55 -2.29
N GLN A 51 5.08 -17.81 -1.38
CA GLN A 51 3.80 -17.16 -1.67
C GLN A 51 3.90 -16.16 -2.82
N ALA A 52 5.00 -15.38 -2.90
CA ALA A 52 5.21 -14.44 -3.99
C ALA A 52 5.35 -15.14 -5.34
N LEU A 53 6.06 -16.26 -5.40
CA LEU A 53 6.20 -17.07 -6.61
C LEU A 53 4.86 -17.71 -7.01
N GLU A 54 4.11 -18.25 -6.05
CA GLU A 54 2.78 -18.81 -6.30
C GLU A 54 1.80 -17.75 -6.81
N ALA A 55 1.78 -16.56 -6.18
CA ALA A 55 0.92 -15.46 -6.59
C ALA A 55 1.28 -14.95 -8.00
N ALA A 56 2.57 -14.81 -8.30
CA ALA A 56 3.05 -14.46 -9.63
C ALA A 56 2.63 -15.50 -10.69
N GLY A 57 2.80 -16.79 -10.40
CA GLY A 57 2.39 -17.89 -11.28
C GLY A 57 0.87 -18.00 -11.46
N ALA A 58 0.09 -17.62 -10.45
CA ALA A 58 -1.37 -17.58 -10.51
C ALA A 58 -1.92 -16.33 -11.23
N GLY A 59 -1.04 -15.44 -11.70
CA GLY A 59 -1.39 -14.30 -12.54
C GLY A 59 -1.59 -13.00 -11.77
N ALA A 60 -0.89 -12.78 -10.66
CA ALA A 60 -0.76 -11.44 -10.07
C ALA A 60 0.09 -10.51 -10.98
N ASP A 61 -0.27 -9.22 -11.06
CA ASP A 61 0.57 -8.22 -11.75
C ASP A 61 1.64 -7.65 -10.83
N ILE A 62 1.34 -7.62 -9.53
CA ILE A 62 2.18 -7.07 -8.47
C ILE A 62 2.20 -8.07 -7.32
N VAL A 63 3.38 -8.36 -6.81
CA VAL A 63 3.56 -9.05 -5.53
C VAL A 63 4.03 -8.04 -4.50
N LEU A 64 3.23 -7.86 -3.45
CA LEU A 64 3.54 -6.99 -2.33
C LEU A 64 4.18 -7.84 -1.24
N MET A 65 5.47 -7.63 -1.00
CA MET A 65 6.26 -8.31 0.02
C MET A 65 6.15 -7.53 1.33
N ASP A 66 5.32 -8.03 2.25
CA ASP A 66 5.05 -7.36 3.52
C ASP A 66 6.00 -7.84 4.62
N ASN A 67 6.61 -6.89 5.34
CA ASN A 67 7.46 -7.11 6.52
C ASN A 67 8.69 -8.02 6.27
N PHE A 68 9.25 -8.00 5.06
CA PHE A 68 10.51 -8.67 4.76
C PHE A 68 11.72 -7.93 5.35
N THR A 69 12.76 -8.66 5.72
CA THR A 69 14.07 -8.05 5.94
C THR A 69 14.68 -7.61 4.60
N PRO A 70 15.54 -6.57 4.56
CA PRO A 70 16.17 -6.12 3.31
C PRO A 70 16.86 -7.23 2.51
N GLN A 71 17.53 -8.15 3.21
CA GLN A 71 18.26 -9.27 2.59
C GLN A 71 17.29 -10.30 1.99
N ALA A 72 16.23 -10.65 2.73
CA ALA A 72 15.21 -11.58 2.27
C ALA A 72 14.42 -10.97 1.09
N LEU A 73 14.09 -9.68 1.16
CA LEU A 73 13.43 -8.94 0.10
C LEU A 73 14.23 -8.98 -1.20
N ALA A 74 15.52 -8.67 -1.14
CA ALA A 74 16.38 -8.67 -2.33
C ALA A 74 16.46 -10.06 -2.99
N ALA A 75 16.61 -11.12 -2.19
CA ALA A 75 16.64 -12.49 -2.69
C ALA A 75 15.30 -12.91 -3.30
N ALA A 76 14.19 -12.62 -2.63
CA ALA A 76 12.85 -12.94 -3.09
C ALA A 76 12.48 -12.16 -4.37
N ALA A 77 12.80 -10.87 -4.43
CA ALA A 77 12.56 -10.02 -5.60
C ALA A 77 13.32 -10.54 -6.83
N ALA A 78 14.59 -10.92 -6.66
CA ALA A 78 15.38 -11.52 -7.73
C ALA A 78 14.78 -12.85 -8.20
N ALA A 79 14.33 -13.71 -7.30
CA ALA A 79 13.68 -14.98 -7.64
C ALA A 79 12.38 -14.76 -8.43
N VAL A 80 11.53 -13.82 -8.00
CA VAL A 80 10.29 -13.45 -8.70
C VAL A 80 10.59 -12.92 -10.09
N LYS A 81 11.54 -11.98 -10.24
CA LYS A 81 11.88 -11.43 -11.57
C LYS A 81 12.51 -12.46 -12.50
N ALA A 82 13.27 -13.42 -11.97
CA ALA A 82 13.86 -14.50 -12.76
C ALA A 82 12.78 -15.44 -13.32
N ALA A 83 11.76 -15.78 -12.53
CA ALA A 83 10.66 -16.65 -12.96
C ALA A 83 9.58 -15.91 -13.76
N HIS A 84 9.28 -14.66 -13.39
CA HIS A 84 8.16 -13.86 -13.88
C HIS A 84 8.61 -12.40 -14.10
N PRO A 85 9.38 -12.10 -15.17
CA PRO A 85 10.04 -10.79 -15.35
C PRO A 85 9.08 -9.60 -15.50
N TRP A 86 7.82 -9.85 -15.89
CA TRP A 86 6.78 -8.84 -16.03
C TRP A 86 6.07 -8.47 -14.72
N VAL A 87 6.20 -9.30 -13.67
CA VAL A 87 5.55 -9.05 -12.38
C VAL A 87 6.31 -7.95 -11.64
N ARG A 88 5.57 -6.99 -11.09
CA ARG A 88 6.17 -5.93 -10.26
C ARG A 88 6.34 -6.42 -8.83
N VAL A 89 7.42 -6.02 -8.20
CA VAL A 89 7.69 -6.28 -6.79
C VAL A 89 7.53 -4.98 -6.02
N GLU A 90 6.64 -5.01 -5.04
CA GLU A 90 6.44 -3.93 -4.07
C GLU A 90 6.98 -4.38 -2.71
N ALA A 91 7.78 -3.53 -2.06
CA ALA A 91 8.19 -3.71 -0.67
C ALA A 91 7.30 -2.87 0.26
N SER A 92 6.79 -3.47 1.33
CA SER A 92 5.95 -2.82 2.33
C SER A 92 6.25 -3.33 3.74
N GLY A 93 5.65 -2.68 4.74
CA GLY A 93 5.75 -3.06 6.14
C GLY A 93 6.94 -2.43 6.87
N GLY A 94 6.67 -1.59 7.86
CA GLY A 94 7.70 -1.04 8.77
C GLY A 94 8.76 -0.13 8.14
N VAL A 95 8.59 0.29 6.87
CA VAL A 95 9.57 1.17 6.19
C VAL A 95 9.42 2.62 6.67
N THR A 96 10.55 3.23 7.02
CA THR A 96 10.69 4.61 7.49
C THR A 96 11.70 5.35 6.61
N GLU A 97 11.75 6.68 6.69
CA GLU A 97 12.75 7.47 5.96
C GLU A 97 14.19 7.01 6.25
N GLY A 98 14.50 6.67 7.50
CA GLY A 98 15.83 6.18 7.89
C GLY A 98 16.14 4.75 7.44
N THR A 99 15.13 3.89 7.30
CA THR A 99 15.33 2.51 6.86
C THR A 99 15.19 2.33 5.34
N LEU A 100 14.53 3.26 4.65
CA LEU A 100 14.24 3.24 3.21
C LEU A 100 15.44 2.87 2.34
N PRO A 101 16.67 3.41 2.53
CA PRO A 101 17.81 3.07 1.68
C PRO A 101 18.13 1.57 1.63
N HIS A 102 17.81 0.81 2.68
CA HIS A 102 18.04 -0.64 2.72
C HIS A 102 17.02 -1.42 1.88
N PHE A 103 15.84 -0.86 1.63
CA PHE A 103 14.78 -1.47 0.83
C PHE A 103 14.91 -1.12 -0.66
N LEU A 104 15.80 -0.19 -1.02
CA LEU A 104 16.14 0.15 -2.40
C LEU A 104 17.08 -0.91 -2.99
N ALA A 105 16.52 -2.07 -3.36
CA ALA A 105 17.26 -3.16 -3.98
C ALA A 105 16.95 -3.26 -5.49
N PRO A 106 17.87 -3.84 -6.30
CA PRO A 106 17.53 -4.28 -7.64
C PRO A 106 16.29 -5.17 -7.61
N HIS A 107 15.47 -5.10 -8.65
CA HIS A 107 14.24 -5.90 -8.79
C HIS A 107 13.07 -5.50 -7.88
N VAL A 108 13.24 -4.54 -6.97
CA VAL A 108 12.15 -3.87 -6.26
C VAL A 108 11.70 -2.67 -7.10
N ASP A 109 10.44 -2.66 -7.54
CA ASP A 109 9.90 -1.61 -8.41
C ASP A 109 9.22 -0.50 -7.62
N VAL A 110 8.64 -0.83 -6.46
CA VAL A 110 7.87 0.08 -5.61
C VAL A 110 8.24 -0.14 -4.15
N VAL A 111 8.32 0.94 -3.38
CA VAL A 111 8.37 0.87 -1.92
C VAL A 111 7.21 1.70 -1.38
N SER A 112 6.30 1.08 -0.65
CA SER A 112 5.20 1.76 0.03
C SER A 112 5.50 1.97 1.50
N MET A 113 5.14 3.14 2.01
CA MET A 113 5.45 3.57 3.37
C MET A 113 4.22 4.17 4.03
N GLY A 114 3.60 3.44 4.95
CA GLY A 114 2.43 3.94 5.71
C GLY A 114 2.76 5.17 6.58
N SER A 115 4.03 5.37 6.92
CA SER A 115 4.53 6.54 7.65
C SER A 115 4.25 7.86 6.93
N LEU A 116 4.11 7.85 5.60
CA LEU A 116 3.79 9.04 4.79
C LEU A 116 2.38 9.59 5.06
N THR A 117 1.47 8.80 5.62
CA THR A 117 0.08 9.23 5.86
C THR A 117 -0.31 9.18 7.33
N HIS A 118 0.10 8.14 8.08
CA HIS A 118 -0.28 7.99 9.49
C HIS A 118 0.70 8.65 10.46
N SER A 119 1.87 9.10 9.98
CA SER A 119 2.92 9.67 10.85
C SER A 119 3.67 10.84 10.23
N ALA A 120 3.13 11.43 9.16
CA ALA A 120 3.71 12.61 8.55
C ALA A 120 3.49 13.84 9.46
N PRO A 121 4.55 14.59 9.82
CA PRO A 121 4.41 15.78 10.62
C PRO A 121 3.64 16.86 9.83
N ALA A 122 2.71 17.54 10.50
CA ALA A 122 2.02 18.67 9.91
C ALA A 122 2.98 19.86 9.74
N ILE A 123 2.85 20.56 8.61
CA ILE A 123 3.56 21.83 8.38
C ILE A 123 2.83 22.92 9.15
N ASP A 124 3.57 23.73 9.90
CA ASP A 124 3.01 24.88 10.63
C ASP A 124 2.73 26.04 9.66
N PHE A 125 1.47 26.47 9.61
CA PHE A 125 1.02 27.58 8.77
C PHE A 125 0.44 28.69 9.64
N ALA A 126 0.88 29.92 9.38
CA ALA A 126 0.35 31.12 10.03
C ALA A 126 -0.31 32.07 9.02
N LEU A 127 -1.53 32.52 9.32
CA LEU A 127 -2.19 33.59 8.58
C LEU A 127 -2.00 34.92 9.31
N ARG A 128 -1.39 35.91 8.65
CA ARG A 128 -1.29 37.28 9.16
C ARG A 128 -2.27 38.18 8.41
N VAL A 129 -3.28 38.66 9.10
CA VAL A 129 -4.20 39.67 8.56
C VAL A 129 -3.51 41.03 8.63
N LEU A 130 -3.27 41.65 7.47
CA LEU A 130 -2.76 43.01 7.37
C LEU A 130 -3.94 43.97 7.22
N THR A 131 -4.14 44.86 8.19
CA THR A 131 -5.08 45.97 8.02
C THR A 131 -4.39 47.09 7.25
N GLY A 132 -4.63 47.15 5.95
CA GLY A 132 -4.31 48.34 5.17
C GLY A 132 -5.43 49.37 5.35
N THR A 133 -5.16 50.50 6.00
CA THR A 133 -5.84 51.75 5.63
C THR A 133 -5.18 52.26 4.37
N THR A 134 -5.52 51.69 3.20
CA THR A 134 -5.19 52.33 1.93
C THR A 134 -6.06 53.58 1.84
N PRO A 135 -5.52 54.81 1.87
CA PRO A 135 -6.33 56.00 1.68
C PRO A 135 -6.85 55.97 0.24
N VAL A 136 -8.16 56.11 0.05
CA VAL A 136 -8.72 56.38 -1.28
C VAL A 136 -8.28 57.81 -1.63
N PRO A 137 -7.54 58.05 -2.73
CA PRO A 137 -7.17 59.41 -3.13
C PRO A 137 -8.43 60.20 -3.49
N LYS A 138 -8.52 61.43 -2.97
CA LYS A 138 -9.57 62.42 -3.30
C LYS A 138 -9.36 63.02 -4.68
#